data_AF-A0A7G5GY17-F1
#
_entry.id   AF-A0A7G5GY17-F1
#
_cell.length_a   1.000
_cell.length_b   1.000
_cell.length_c   1.000
_cell.angle_alpha   90.00
_cell.angle_beta   90.00
_cell.angle_gamma   90.00
#
_symmetry.space_group_name_H-M   'P 1'
#
loop_
_entity.id
_entity.type
_entity.pdbx_description
1 polymer ?
#
loop_
_entity_poly.entity_id
_entity_poly.type
_entity_poly.pdbx_seq_one_letter_code
_entity_poly.pdbx_strand_id
1 'polypeptide(L)'
;MANKTLKTKQKSLSSEILSSIESKLSEAGAATKKMKKSIEKSADKLAKKLAKLMHKAETKAAKPAKAAEKKVKKDAAKAKKNADKAAKNAKRTAKKAATAVKEVVSDATPAPATTPRATRKPAPAPKPAAPKTARAPRPKATTPATSTPAETTTEAA
;
A
#
# COMPACT_ATOMS: atom_id res chain seq x y z
N MET A 1 18.39 7.28 -10.00
CA MET A 1 18.33 6.00 -10.77
C MET A 1 17.06 5.87 -11.62
N ALA A 2 15.87 6.23 -11.13
CA ALA A 2 14.59 6.04 -11.86
C ALA A 2 14.50 6.67 -13.26
N ASN A 3 15.07 7.87 -13.47
CA ASN A 3 15.06 8.52 -14.79
C ASN A 3 15.94 7.80 -15.84
N LYS A 4 17.00 7.12 -15.42
CA LYS A 4 17.88 6.37 -16.34
C LYS A 4 17.16 5.12 -16.84
N THR A 5 16.47 4.42 -15.94
CA THR A 5 15.63 3.26 -16.25
C THR A 5 14.43 3.61 -17.15
N LEU A 6 13.81 4.78 -16.95
CA LEU A 6 12.70 5.23 -17.80
C LEU A 6 13.19 5.55 -19.21
N LYS A 7 14.35 6.22 -19.34
CA LYS A 7 14.97 6.52 -20.64
C LYS A 7 15.40 5.27 -21.40
N THR A 8 15.94 4.24 -20.73
CA THR A 8 16.28 2.97 -21.40
C THR A 8 15.04 2.20 -21.84
N LYS A 9 14.01 2.10 -20.99
CA LYS A 9 12.72 1.50 -21.37
C LYS A 9 12.08 2.23 -22.56
N GLN A 10 12.13 3.56 -22.55
CA GLN A 10 11.63 4.36 -23.66
C GLN A 10 12.38 4.06 -24.96
N LYS A 11 13.73 4.09 -24.96
CA LYS A 11 14.53 3.81 -26.16
C LYS A 11 14.29 2.40 -26.70
N SER A 12 14.20 1.40 -25.81
CA SER A 12 13.90 0.02 -26.21
C SER A 12 12.54 -0.08 -26.90
N LEU A 13 11.50 0.51 -26.30
CA LEU A 13 10.15 0.51 -26.88
C LEU A 13 10.09 1.29 -28.21
N SER A 14 10.75 2.45 -28.30
CA SER A 14 10.83 3.19 -29.56
C SER A 14 11.48 2.36 -30.66
N SER A 15 12.58 1.66 -30.36
CA SER A 15 13.31 0.84 -31.32
C SER A 15 12.49 -0.37 -31.79
N GLU A 16 11.77 -1.04 -30.89
CA GLU A 16 10.89 -2.16 -31.25
C GLU A 16 9.72 -1.69 -32.13
N ILE A 17 9.07 -0.59 -31.77
CA ILE A 17 7.97 -0.02 -32.55
C ILE A 17 8.48 0.38 -33.94
N LEU A 18 9.65 1.02 -34.02
CA LEU A 18 10.27 1.39 -35.29
C LEU A 18 10.58 0.16 -36.14
N SER A 19 11.25 -0.84 -35.57
CA SER A 19 11.60 -2.07 -36.28
C SER A 19 10.37 -2.81 -36.79
N SER A 20 9.30 -2.89 -35.98
CA SER A 20 8.05 -3.55 -36.38
C SER A 20 7.34 -2.81 -37.51
N ILE A 21 7.28 -1.47 -37.45
CA ILE A 21 6.66 -0.66 -38.49
C ILE A 21 7.50 -0.65 -39.77
N GLU A 22 8.83 -0.54 -39.67
CA GLU A 22 9.74 -0.60 -40.82
C GLU A 22 9.70 -1.96 -41.52
N SER A 23 9.57 -3.06 -40.77
CA SER A 23 9.38 -4.40 -41.34
C SER A 23 8.10 -4.48 -42.17
N LYS A 24 6.97 -4.00 -41.63
CA LYS A 24 5.69 -3.99 -42.37
C LYS A 24 5.66 -3.04 -43.55
N LEU A 25 6.39 -1.92 -43.47
CA LEU A 25 6.47 -0.96 -44.57
C LEU A 25 7.41 -1.41 -45.68
N SER A 26 8.49 -2.12 -45.35
CA SER A 26 9.38 -2.68 -46.37
C SER A 26 8.65 -3.72 -47.23
N GLU A 27 7.68 -4.42 -46.64
CA GLU A 27 6.77 -5.34 -47.33
C GLU A 27 5.72 -4.62 -48.20
N ALA A 28 5.35 -3.38 -47.83
CA ALA A 28 4.36 -2.55 -48.51
C ALA A 28 4.95 -1.54 -49.53
N GLY A 29 6.27 -1.56 -49.78
CA GLY A 29 6.96 -0.68 -50.72
C GLY A 29 7.77 0.44 -50.05
N ALA A 30 8.84 0.87 -50.73
CA ALA A 30 9.91 1.71 -50.16
C ALA A 30 9.39 2.95 -49.41
N ALA A 31 9.47 2.91 -48.08
CA ALA A 31 9.06 4.00 -47.21
C ALA A 31 9.89 5.27 -47.50
N THR A 32 9.23 6.35 -47.92
CA THR A 32 9.90 7.63 -48.20
C THR A 32 10.59 8.17 -46.94
N LYS A 33 11.71 8.89 -47.11
CA LYS A 33 12.48 9.51 -46.00
C LYS A 33 11.62 10.36 -45.05
N LYS A 34 10.54 10.97 -45.56
CA LYS A 34 9.56 11.72 -44.76
C LYS A 34 8.71 10.81 -43.87
N MET A 35 8.26 9.66 -44.37
CA MET A 35 7.54 8.65 -43.57
C MET A 35 8.43 8.10 -42.46
N LYS A 36 9.66 7.68 -42.76
CA LYS A 36 10.61 7.16 -41.74
C LYS A 36 10.76 8.12 -40.56
N LYS A 37 10.95 9.41 -40.86
CA LYS A 37 11.10 10.47 -39.83
C LYS A 37 9.81 10.75 -39.05
N SER A 38 8.64 10.61 -39.68
CA SER A 38 7.33 10.71 -39.02
C SER A 38 7.09 9.54 -38.06
N ILE A 39 7.45 8.33 -38.49
CA ILE A 39 7.31 7.10 -37.69
C ILE A 39 8.24 7.17 -36.48
N GLU A 40 9.50 7.59 -36.65
CA GLU A 40 10.46 7.79 -35.56
C GLU A 40 9.92 8.74 -34.49
N LYS A 41 9.40 9.91 -34.89
CA LYS A 41 8.77 10.86 -33.96
C LYS A 41 7.53 10.29 -33.26
N SER A 42 6.74 9.48 -33.97
CA SER A 42 5.52 8.89 -33.44
C SER A 42 5.82 7.75 -32.45
N ALA A 43 6.78 6.91 -32.77
CA ALA A 43 7.30 5.86 -31.91
C ALA A 43 7.86 6.45 -30.62
N ASP A 44 8.67 7.52 -30.71
CA ASP A 44 9.21 8.20 -29.52
C ASP A 44 8.13 8.80 -28.63
N LYS A 45 7.08 9.39 -29.21
CA LYS A 45 5.93 9.91 -28.44
C LYS A 45 5.16 8.78 -27.75
N LEU A 46 4.95 7.65 -28.43
CA LEU A 46 4.28 6.48 -27.86
C LEU A 46 5.09 5.87 -26.73
N ALA A 47 6.38 5.60 -26.96
CA ALA A 47 7.29 5.07 -25.97
C ALA A 47 7.35 5.96 -24.71
N LYS A 48 7.37 7.29 -24.89
CA LYS A 48 7.33 8.24 -23.76
C LYS A 48 6.04 8.13 -22.94
N LYS A 49 4.89 7.95 -23.58
CA LYS A 49 3.60 7.75 -22.88
C LYS A 49 3.57 6.42 -22.14
N LEU A 50 4.01 5.33 -22.78
CA LEU A 50 4.07 3.99 -22.19
C LEU A 50 5.02 3.94 -20.99
N ALA A 51 6.23 4.50 -21.13
CA ALA A 51 7.20 4.57 -20.04
C ALA A 51 6.67 5.39 -18.85
N LYS A 52 5.91 6.48 -19.11
CA LYS A 52 5.27 7.28 -18.07
C LYS A 52 4.13 6.53 -17.37
N LEU A 53 3.35 5.73 -18.09
CA LEU A 53 2.31 4.88 -17.51
C LEU A 53 2.90 3.76 -16.65
N MET A 54 3.93 3.07 -17.15
CA MET A 54 4.66 2.04 -16.40
C MET A 54 5.24 2.61 -15.10
N HIS A 55 5.91 3.77 -15.16
CA HIS A 55 6.45 4.42 -13.97
C HIS A 55 5.34 4.88 -13.00
N LYS A 56 4.20 5.36 -13.50
CA LYS A 56 3.03 5.67 -12.64
C LYS A 56 2.47 4.41 -11.97
N ALA A 57 2.40 3.28 -12.68
CA ALA A 57 1.94 2.01 -12.13
C ALA A 57 2.91 1.50 -11.06
N GLU A 58 4.22 1.46 -11.33
CA GLU A 58 5.26 1.06 -10.38
C GLU A 58 5.24 1.93 -9.11
N THR A 59 5.12 3.25 -9.27
CA THR A 59 5.06 4.17 -8.11
C THR A 59 3.76 4.07 -7.30
N LYS A 60 2.63 3.74 -7.94
CA LYS A 60 1.36 3.51 -7.25
C LYS A 60 1.35 2.16 -6.53
N ALA A 61 1.96 1.13 -7.12
CA ALA A 61 2.15 -0.18 -6.49
C ALA A 61 3.15 -0.14 -5.32
N ALA A 62 4.19 0.70 -5.38
CA ALA A 62 5.19 0.80 -4.33
C ALA A 62 4.74 1.58 -3.07
N LYS A 63 3.72 2.44 -3.17
CA LYS A 63 3.19 3.23 -2.04
C LYS A 63 2.57 2.39 -0.91
N PRO A 64 1.68 1.41 -1.18
CA PRO A 64 1.10 0.58 -0.11
C PRO A 64 2.16 -0.30 0.57
N ALA A 65 3.13 -0.81 -0.16
CA ALA A 65 4.21 -1.63 0.41
C ALA A 65 5.05 -0.86 1.44
N LYS A 66 5.44 0.39 1.14
CA LYS A 66 6.20 1.24 2.09
C LYS A 66 5.38 1.66 3.31
N ALA A 67 4.07 1.83 3.16
CA ALA A 67 3.18 2.15 4.28
C ALA A 67 3.01 0.94 5.22
N ALA A 68 2.87 -0.26 4.66
CA ALA A 68 2.81 -1.50 5.42
C ALA A 68 4.13 -1.76 6.17
N GLU A 69 5.27 -1.59 5.51
CA GLU A 69 6.59 -1.81 6.11
C GLU A 69 6.86 -0.86 7.29
N LYS A 70 6.42 0.41 7.19
CA LYS A 70 6.53 1.40 8.28
C LYS A 70 5.64 1.06 9.47
N LYS A 71 4.45 0.49 9.23
CA LYS A 71 3.57 0.00 10.30
C LYS A 71 4.16 -1.20 11.02
N VAL A 72 4.63 -2.19 10.27
CA VAL A 72 5.25 -3.41 10.82
C VAL A 72 6.47 -3.06 11.67
N LYS A 73 7.36 -2.17 11.21
CA LYS A 73 8.51 -1.70 12.00
C LYS A 73 8.09 -0.97 13.29
N LYS A 74 7.03 -0.16 13.24
CA LYS A 74 6.52 0.57 14.41
C LYS A 74 5.92 -0.39 15.45
N ASP A 75 5.18 -1.39 15.00
CA ASP A 75 4.56 -2.37 15.89
C ASP A 75 5.58 -3.32 16.50
N ALA A 76 6.59 -3.75 15.72
CA ALA A 76 7.72 -4.52 16.25
C ALA A 76 8.52 -3.74 17.32
N ALA A 77 8.77 -2.45 17.11
CA ALA A 77 9.46 -1.61 18.10
C ALA A 77 8.65 -1.43 19.40
N LYS A 78 7.33 -1.26 19.29
CA LYS A 78 6.43 -1.20 20.45
C LYS A 78 6.37 -2.53 21.21
N ALA A 79 6.26 -3.64 20.49
CA ALA A 79 6.24 -4.97 21.08
C ALA A 79 7.52 -5.26 21.86
N LYS A 80 8.70 -4.95 21.29
CA LYS A 80 10.00 -5.09 21.97
C LYS A 80 10.06 -4.26 23.26
N LYS A 81 9.67 -2.99 23.19
CA LYS A 81 9.66 -2.11 24.37
C LYS A 81 8.71 -2.58 25.47
N ASN A 82 7.58 -3.20 25.10
CA ASN A 82 6.63 -3.74 26.06
C ASN A 82 7.14 -5.05 26.70
N ALA A 83 7.74 -5.93 25.90
CA ALA A 83 8.39 -7.15 26.38
C ALA A 83 9.53 -6.84 27.37
N ASP A 84 10.37 -5.84 27.08
CA ASP A 84 11.45 -5.41 27.98
C ASP A 84 10.92 -4.87 29.32
N LYS A 85 9.79 -4.15 29.29
CA LYS A 85 9.11 -3.66 30.51
C LYS A 85 8.50 -4.81 31.31
N ALA A 86 7.84 -5.75 30.65
CA ALA A 86 7.25 -6.92 31.29
C ALA A 86 8.33 -7.80 31.94
N ALA A 87 9.45 -8.04 31.25
CA ALA A 87 10.58 -8.79 31.79
C ALA A 87 11.21 -8.09 33.01
N LYS A 88 11.38 -6.77 32.97
CA LYS A 88 11.87 -6.00 34.13
C LYS A 88 10.88 -6.02 35.29
N ASN A 89 9.58 -5.95 35.02
CA ASN A 89 8.55 -6.05 36.06
C ASN A 89 8.57 -7.44 36.70
N ALA A 90 8.53 -8.52 35.90
CA ALA A 90 8.62 -9.89 36.38
C ALA A 90 9.86 -10.14 37.25
N LYS A 91 11.04 -9.64 36.83
CA LYS A 91 12.28 -9.73 37.63
C LYS A 91 12.17 -8.97 38.96
N ARG A 92 11.53 -7.79 39.00
CA ARG A 92 11.32 -7.04 40.24
C ARG A 92 10.35 -7.75 41.17
N THR A 93 9.26 -8.29 40.64
CA THR A 93 8.25 -9.02 41.42
C THR A 93 8.83 -10.32 41.98
N ALA A 94 9.62 -11.06 41.19
CA ALA A 94 10.34 -12.24 41.65
C ALA A 94 11.39 -11.90 42.72
N LYS A 95 12.17 -10.83 42.55
CA LYS A 95 13.15 -10.39 43.55
C LYS A 95 12.46 -9.95 44.85
N LYS A 96 11.34 -9.22 44.77
CA LYS A 96 10.56 -8.81 45.95
C LYS A 96 9.94 -10.01 46.67
N ALA A 97 9.41 -10.99 45.94
CA ALA A 97 8.89 -12.23 46.52
C ALA A 97 10.01 -13.04 47.21
N ALA A 98 11.18 -13.18 46.59
CA ALA A 98 12.32 -13.85 47.20
C ALA A 98 12.83 -13.13 48.46
N THR A 99 12.73 -11.79 48.51
CA THR A 99 13.12 -11.01 49.70
C THR A 99 12.09 -11.15 50.83
N ALA A 100 10.79 -11.14 50.50
CA ALA A 100 9.71 -11.36 51.46
C ALA A 100 9.72 -12.78 52.03
N VAL A 101 10.05 -13.81 51.24
CA VAL A 101 10.20 -15.18 51.73
C VAL A 101 11.41 -15.31 52.66
N LYS A 102 12.50 -14.56 52.42
CA LYS A 102 13.67 -14.55 53.31
C LYS A 102 13.41 -13.82 54.64
N GLU A 103 12.53 -12.82 54.62
CA GLU A 103 12.10 -12.08 55.81
C GLU A 103 11.13 -12.92 56.68
N VAL A 104 10.21 -13.68 56.07
CA VAL A 104 9.27 -14.56 56.78
C VAL A 104 9.93 -15.80 57.42
N VAL A 105 11.12 -16.21 56.95
CA VAL A 105 11.90 -17.31 57.59
C VAL A 105 12.75 -16.82 58.77
N SER A 106 12.91 -15.50 58.94
CA SER A 106 13.69 -14.93 60.06
C SER A 106 12.82 -14.59 61.29
N ASP A 107 11.51 -14.68 61.16
CA ASP A 107 10.56 -14.40 62.25
C ASP A 107 9.59 -15.58 62.41
N ALA A 108 10.14 -16.68 62.92
CA ALA A 108 9.35 -17.83 63.38
C ALA A 108 8.74 -17.51 64.75
N THR A 109 7.57 -16.86 64.75
CA THR A 109 6.69 -16.83 65.93
C THR A 109 5.23 -17.05 65.48
N PRO A 110 4.46 -17.98 66.08
CA PRO A 110 3.14 -18.35 65.56
C PRO A 110 2.04 -17.37 65.98
N ALA A 111 1.23 -16.97 64.97
CA ALA A 111 -0.22 -16.64 64.93
C ALA A 111 -0.85 -15.74 66.04
N PRO A 112 -1.85 -14.88 65.72
CA PRO A 112 -3.20 -15.41 65.46
C PRO A 112 -4.08 -14.64 64.44
N ALA A 113 -5.17 -15.33 64.09
CA ALA A 113 -6.49 -14.85 63.74
C ALA A 113 -6.71 -14.10 62.40
N THR A 114 -7.24 -14.87 61.46
CA THR A 114 -7.97 -14.44 60.27
C THR A 114 -9.25 -13.67 60.62
N THR A 115 -9.41 -12.46 60.08
CA THR A 115 -10.72 -11.84 59.84
C THR A 115 -10.88 -11.57 58.34
N PRO A 116 -11.89 -12.12 57.66
CA PRO A 116 -12.12 -11.82 56.25
C PRO A 116 -12.72 -10.42 56.13
N ARG A 117 -11.98 -9.50 55.51
CA ARG A 117 -12.48 -8.18 55.16
C ARG A 117 -13.49 -8.31 54.01
N ALA A 118 -14.71 -7.85 54.29
CA ALA A 118 -15.84 -7.86 53.39
C ALA A 118 -15.54 -7.19 52.03
N THR A 119 -16.24 -7.73 51.04
CA THR A 119 -16.12 -7.57 49.59
C THR A 119 -16.34 -6.13 49.12
N ARG A 120 -15.50 -5.68 48.17
CA ARG A 120 -15.73 -4.44 47.42
C ARG A 120 -16.80 -4.67 46.35
N LYS A 121 -17.82 -3.80 46.32
CA LYS A 121 -18.87 -3.74 45.27
C LYS A 121 -18.27 -3.79 43.86
N PRO A 122 -18.90 -4.51 42.90
CA PRO A 122 -18.50 -4.45 41.50
C PRO A 122 -18.86 -3.08 40.89
N ALA A 123 -17.98 -2.58 40.03
CA ALA A 123 -18.18 -1.36 39.25
C ALA A 123 -19.28 -1.55 38.18
N PRO A 124 -20.06 -0.51 37.84
CA PRO A 124 -21.13 -0.63 36.85
C PRO A 124 -20.57 -0.85 35.43
N ALA A 125 -21.28 -1.67 34.64
CA ALA A 125 -20.91 -2.03 33.28
C ALA A 125 -20.92 -0.81 32.32
N PRO A 126 -19.98 -0.73 31.36
CA PRO A 126 -20.01 0.32 30.36
C PRO A 126 -21.18 0.11 29.38
N LYS A 127 -21.91 1.20 29.12
CA LYS A 127 -23.06 1.25 28.21
C LYS A 127 -22.61 1.00 26.75
N PRO A 128 -23.32 0.19 25.94
CA PRO A 128 -22.97 0.01 24.53
C PRO A 128 -23.13 1.30 23.73
N ALA A 129 -22.17 1.58 22.85
CA ALA A 129 -22.24 2.70 21.90
C ALA A 129 -23.29 2.40 20.82
N ALA A 130 -24.15 3.39 20.54
CA ALA A 130 -25.18 3.29 19.50
C ALA A 130 -24.56 3.12 18.09
N PRO A 131 -25.15 2.28 17.22
CA PRO A 131 -24.68 2.13 15.84
C PRO A 131 -25.01 3.39 15.03
N LYS A 132 -24.01 3.92 14.32
CA LYS A 132 -24.18 5.01 13.36
C LYS A 132 -24.93 4.49 12.13
N THR A 133 -26.07 5.10 11.83
CA THR A 133 -26.85 4.84 10.61
C THR A 133 -25.99 5.16 9.37
N ALA A 134 -25.71 4.16 8.55
CA ALA A 134 -25.09 4.35 7.24
C ALA A 134 -26.11 4.97 6.28
N ARG A 135 -25.73 6.10 5.67
CA ARG A 135 -26.54 6.81 4.67
C ARG A 135 -26.51 6.03 3.35
N ALA A 136 -27.68 5.70 2.80
CA ALA A 136 -27.81 5.02 1.52
C ALA A 136 -27.22 5.84 0.36
N PRO A 137 -26.57 5.20 -0.64
CA PRO A 137 -26.13 5.87 -1.86
C PRO A 137 -27.33 6.21 -2.75
N ARG A 138 -27.37 7.47 -3.22
CA ARG A 138 -28.36 8.03 -4.14
C ARG A 138 -28.10 7.51 -5.57
N PRO A 139 -29.13 7.08 -6.34
CA PRO A 139 -28.94 6.58 -7.70
C PRO A 139 -28.91 7.67 -8.78
N LYS A 140 -28.07 7.39 -9.80
CA LYS A 140 -28.11 7.69 -11.25
C LYS A 140 -28.19 9.13 -11.79
N ALA A 141 -27.33 9.39 -12.78
CA ALA A 141 -27.63 10.16 -14.00
C ALA A 141 -26.84 9.49 -15.15
N THR A 142 -27.47 8.68 -16.01
CA THR A 142 -27.98 9.03 -17.36
C THR A 142 -26.96 9.70 -18.28
N THR A 143 -26.49 8.89 -19.23
CA THR A 143 -25.84 9.23 -20.49
C THR A 143 -26.66 10.21 -21.34
N PRO A 144 -26.00 11.09 -22.10
CA PRO A 144 -26.47 11.47 -23.42
C PRO A 144 -25.58 10.88 -24.53
N ALA A 145 -26.25 10.40 -25.57
CA ALA A 145 -25.71 9.99 -26.86
C ALA A 145 -25.31 11.20 -27.72
N THR A 146 -24.99 10.94 -29.01
CA THR A 146 -24.73 11.86 -30.15
C THR A 146 -23.25 12.25 -30.29
N SER A 147 -22.56 12.13 -31.43
CA SER A 147 -22.99 12.22 -32.83
C SER A 147 -22.06 11.43 -33.78
N THR A 148 -22.66 10.68 -34.69
CA THR A 148 -22.09 10.22 -35.98
C THR A 148 -21.89 11.42 -36.92
N PRO A 149 -20.81 11.49 -37.72
CA PRO A 149 -20.81 12.20 -38.99
C PRO A 149 -20.93 11.20 -40.15
N ALA A 150 -21.91 11.46 -41.01
CA ALA A 150 -22.13 10.79 -42.27
C ALA A 150 -21.15 11.27 -43.37
N GLU A 151 -20.83 10.33 -44.26
CA GLU A 151 -20.61 10.44 -45.71
C GLU A 151 -19.55 11.39 -46.31
N THR A 152 -18.67 10.82 -47.14
CA THR A 152 -18.70 11.12 -48.59
C THR A 152 -18.03 9.99 -49.38
N THR A 153 -18.86 9.20 -50.07
CA THR A 153 -18.49 8.46 -51.28
C THR A 153 -18.58 9.44 -52.44
N THR A 154 -17.55 9.53 -53.27
CA THR A 154 -17.73 9.96 -54.66
C THR A 154 -16.97 8.98 -55.54
N GLU A 155 -17.76 8.34 -56.38
CA GLU A 155 -17.48 7.32 -57.37
C GLU A 155 -17.30 7.98 -58.74
N ALA A 156 -16.41 7.40 -59.55
CA ALA A 156 -16.31 7.40 -61.02
C ALA A 156 -16.51 8.69 -61.85
N ALA A 157 -15.50 9.02 -62.67
CA ALA A 157 -15.48 8.73 -64.11
C ALA A 157 -14.13 9.14 -64.71
#